data_AF-A0A5R8WCT1-F1
#
_entry.id   AF-A0A5R8WCT1-F1
#
_cell.length_a   1.000
_cell.length_b   1.000
_cell.length_c   1.000
_cell.angle_alpha   90.00
_cell.angle_beta   90.00
_cell.angle_gamma   90.00
#
_symmetry.space_group_name_H-M   'P 1'
#
loop_
_entity.id
_entity.type
_entity.pdbx_description
1 polymer ?
#
loop_
_entity_poly.entity_id
_entity_poly.type
_entity_poly.pdbx_seq_one_letter_code
_entity_poly.pdbx_strand_id
1 'polypeptide(L)'
;MPETPATVTAYYVLLDDGGSNGVRFGCNDSLVGMDAENVAADEQLPAAFNALLTGSEGTGPAGAASGSEVYNALAGSRLKFLSGTFDGTTVTVYLAGALSLGGTCDVPRVEAQLTQTAVAAVGAIRADIYINGEPLTEVLRRDQ
;
A
#
# COMPACT_ATOMS: atom_id res chain seq x y z
N MET A 1 -10.08 -28.37 -3.23
CA MET A 1 -11.22 -27.45 -3.03
C MET A 1 -10.86 -26.20 -3.79
N PRO A 2 -11.70 -25.62 -4.65
CA PRO A 2 -11.32 -24.37 -5.31
C PRO A 2 -11.26 -23.29 -4.23
N GLU A 3 -10.07 -22.73 -3.98
CA GLU A 3 -9.92 -21.51 -3.22
C GLU A 3 -10.84 -20.42 -3.80
N THR A 4 -11.71 -19.85 -2.96
CA THR A 4 -12.58 -18.75 -3.37
C THR A 4 -11.69 -17.59 -3.80
N PRO A 5 -11.86 -17.03 -5.01
CA PRO A 5 -11.11 -15.86 -5.41
C PRO A 5 -11.46 -14.73 -4.46
N ALA A 6 -10.45 -14.13 -3.85
CA ALA A 6 -10.65 -13.05 -2.92
C ALA A 6 -10.11 -11.76 -3.53
N THR A 7 -10.89 -10.69 -3.39
CA THR A 7 -10.67 -9.42 -4.06
C THR A 7 -9.48 -8.71 -3.44
N VAL A 8 -8.49 -8.38 -4.24
CA VAL A 8 -7.31 -7.64 -3.82
C VAL A 8 -7.67 -6.17 -3.71
N THR A 9 -7.35 -5.56 -2.56
CA THR A 9 -7.53 -4.12 -2.34
C THR A 9 -6.18 -3.45 -2.19
N ALA A 10 -5.90 -2.47 -3.04
CA ALA A 10 -4.73 -1.60 -2.94
C ALA A 10 -5.13 -0.25 -2.35
N TYR A 11 -4.34 0.27 -1.42
CA TYR A 11 -4.62 1.56 -0.79
C TYR A 11 -3.83 2.69 -1.42
N TYR A 12 -4.56 3.76 -1.77
CA TYR A 12 -4.02 4.97 -2.34
C TYR A 12 -4.31 6.19 -1.47
N VAL A 13 -3.61 7.29 -1.73
CA VAL A 13 -3.69 8.52 -0.95
C VAL A 13 -4.44 9.58 -1.73
N LEU A 14 -5.37 10.28 -1.10
CA LEU A 14 -5.95 11.52 -1.62
C LEU A 14 -5.29 12.69 -0.90
N LEU A 15 -4.63 13.55 -1.68
CA LEU A 15 -3.91 14.70 -1.15
C LEU A 15 -4.89 15.76 -0.62
N ASP A 16 -4.64 16.24 0.59
CA ASP A 16 -5.40 17.32 1.25
C ASP A 16 -6.93 17.09 1.39
N ASP A 17 -7.39 15.85 1.25
CA ASP A 17 -8.82 15.50 1.33
C ASP A 17 -9.36 15.58 2.77
N GLY A 18 -8.48 15.62 3.78
CA GLY A 18 -8.84 15.88 5.17
C GLY A 18 -9.67 14.80 5.86
N GLY A 19 -9.79 13.61 5.26
CA GLY A 19 -10.62 12.50 5.72
C GLY A 19 -12.02 12.44 5.12
N SER A 20 -12.30 13.17 4.03
CA SER A 20 -13.64 13.24 3.43
C SER A 20 -14.04 11.95 2.71
N ASN A 21 -13.09 11.31 2.03
CA ASN A 21 -13.29 10.10 1.24
C ASN A 21 -12.67 8.84 1.86
N GLY A 22 -11.90 8.99 2.94
CA GLY A 22 -11.14 7.91 3.54
C GLY A 22 -10.62 8.21 4.94
N VAL A 23 -9.69 7.39 5.42
CA VAL A 23 -9.10 7.59 6.75
C VAL A 23 -8.08 8.71 6.70
N ARG A 24 -8.29 9.77 7.48
CA ARG A 24 -7.33 10.88 7.60
C ARG A 24 -6.02 10.42 8.22
N PHE A 25 -4.90 10.74 7.61
CA PHE A 25 -3.57 10.47 8.16
C PHE A 25 -2.54 11.52 7.72
N GLY A 26 -1.38 11.53 8.39
CA GLY A 26 -0.22 12.34 7.97
C GLY A 26 -0.53 13.83 7.78
N CYS A 27 -0.24 14.33 6.59
CA CYS A 27 -0.26 15.75 6.24
C CYS A 27 -1.64 16.26 5.78
N ASN A 28 -2.72 15.79 6.42
CA ASN A 28 -4.11 16.08 6.03
C ASN A 28 -4.60 15.26 4.82
N ASP A 29 -3.97 14.11 4.56
CA ASP A 29 -4.32 13.24 3.45
C ASP A 29 -5.37 12.19 3.87
N SER A 30 -6.06 11.61 2.90
CA SER A 30 -7.00 10.51 3.13
C SER A 30 -6.53 9.22 2.48
N LEU A 31 -6.63 8.11 3.20
CA LEU A 31 -6.34 6.79 2.66
C LEU A 31 -7.63 6.13 2.13
N VAL A 32 -7.61 5.71 0.86
CA VAL A 32 -8.73 5.07 0.17
C VAL A 32 -8.31 3.73 -0.40
N GLY A 33 -9.09 2.69 -0.11
CA GLY A 33 -8.91 1.37 -0.70
C GLY A 33 -9.60 1.28 -2.06
N MET A 34 -8.90 0.76 -3.06
CA MET A 34 -9.43 0.43 -4.37
C MET A 34 -9.29 -1.07 -4.61
N ASP A 35 -10.36 -1.69 -5.11
CA ASP A 35 -10.27 -3.03 -5.68
C ASP A 35 -9.36 -3.02 -6.92
N ALA A 36 -8.35 -3.88 -6.90
CA ALA A 36 -7.40 -4.04 -7.99
C ALA A 36 -7.82 -5.21 -8.89
N GLU A 37 -7.74 -6.45 -8.38
CA GLU A 37 -8.02 -7.66 -9.16
C GLU A 37 -8.53 -8.80 -8.25
N ASN A 38 -9.17 -9.80 -8.83
CA ASN A 38 -9.54 -11.04 -8.12
C ASN A 38 -8.52 -12.12 -8.47
N VAL A 39 -7.73 -12.55 -7.48
CA VAL A 39 -6.70 -13.59 -7.65
C VAL A 39 -6.87 -14.70 -6.61
N ALA A 40 -6.12 -15.79 -6.78
CA ALA A 40 -6.06 -16.86 -5.78
C ALA A 40 -5.49 -16.34 -4.45
N ALA A 41 -5.91 -16.93 -3.33
CA ALA A 41 -5.57 -16.44 -1.98
C ALA A 41 -4.05 -16.33 -1.73
N ASP A 42 -3.28 -17.28 -2.27
CA ASP A 42 -1.81 -17.31 -2.22
C ASP A 42 -1.14 -16.25 -3.10
N GLU A 43 -1.84 -15.76 -4.13
CA GLU A 43 -1.37 -14.70 -5.03
C GLU A 43 -1.86 -13.31 -4.64
N GLN A 44 -2.75 -13.18 -3.64
CA GLN A 44 -3.30 -11.88 -3.25
C GLN A 44 -2.25 -10.89 -2.79
N LEU A 45 -1.32 -11.32 -1.95
CA LEU A 45 -0.26 -10.47 -1.43
C LEU A 45 0.67 -9.96 -2.54
N PRO A 46 1.29 -10.83 -3.38
CA PRO A 46 2.11 -10.33 -4.47
C PRO A 46 1.32 -9.51 -5.48
N ALA A 47 0.06 -9.86 -5.78
CA ALA A 47 -0.78 -9.08 -6.69
C ALA A 47 -1.09 -7.68 -6.14
N ALA A 48 -1.41 -7.56 -4.84
CA ALA A 48 -1.69 -6.27 -4.19
C ALA A 48 -0.48 -5.35 -4.23
N PHE A 49 0.68 -5.90 -3.87
CA PHE A 49 1.93 -5.13 -3.90
C PHE A 49 2.35 -4.80 -5.31
N ASN A 50 2.21 -5.72 -6.26
CA ASN A 50 2.52 -5.41 -7.65
C ASN A 50 1.59 -4.31 -8.16
N ALA A 51 0.27 -4.40 -7.90
CA ALA A 51 -0.69 -3.35 -8.24
C ALA A 51 -0.34 -2.01 -7.59
N LEU A 52 0.12 -1.98 -6.34
CA LEU A 52 0.55 -0.74 -5.68
C LEU A 52 1.88 -0.19 -6.23
N LEU A 53 2.83 -1.07 -6.58
CA LEU A 53 4.16 -0.68 -7.08
C LEU A 53 4.16 -0.29 -8.56
N THR A 54 3.30 -0.92 -9.37
CA THR A 54 3.09 -0.57 -10.78
C THR A 54 1.91 0.37 -11.00
N GLY A 55 1.07 0.54 -9.98
CA GLY A 55 -0.12 1.38 -10.01
C GLY A 55 0.30 2.83 -10.13
N SER A 56 0.14 3.38 -11.33
CA SER A 56 0.34 4.79 -11.56
C SER A 56 -0.72 5.62 -10.84
N GLU A 57 -0.35 6.84 -10.46
CA GLU A 57 -1.29 7.89 -10.07
C GLU A 57 -2.38 8.01 -11.15
N GLY A 58 -3.65 8.15 -10.73
CA GLY A 58 -4.77 8.03 -11.66
C GLY A 58 -6.11 8.42 -11.06
N THR A 59 -7.19 8.11 -11.79
CA THR A 59 -8.56 8.41 -11.36
C THR A 59 -8.86 7.69 -10.04
N GLY A 60 -9.20 8.46 -9.00
CA GLY A 60 -9.59 7.95 -7.69
C GLY A 60 -10.78 6.99 -7.70
N PRO A 61 -11.11 6.36 -6.56
CA PRO A 61 -12.10 5.31 -6.51
C PRO A 61 -13.45 5.84 -6.98
N ALA A 62 -14.29 4.99 -7.58
CA ALA A 62 -15.64 5.36 -7.97
C ALA A 62 -16.45 5.78 -6.73
N GLY A 63 -16.50 7.09 -6.46
CA GLY A 63 -17.06 7.65 -5.23
C GLY A 63 -16.24 8.81 -4.64
N ALA A 64 -14.94 8.88 -4.92
CA ALA A 64 -14.18 10.11 -4.72
C ALA A 64 -14.71 11.18 -5.67
N ALA A 65 -14.71 12.45 -5.22
CA ALA A 65 -15.22 13.57 -6.01
C ALA A 65 -14.66 13.49 -7.44
N SER A 66 -15.53 13.46 -8.46
CA SER A 66 -15.15 13.26 -9.86
C SER A 66 -13.96 14.17 -10.22
N GLY A 67 -12.78 13.57 -10.45
CA GLY A 67 -11.52 14.28 -10.69
C GLY A 67 -10.50 14.25 -9.55
N SER A 68 -10.77 13.55 -8.44
CA SER A 68 -9.78 13.36 -7.37
C SER A 68 -8.72 12.37 -7.85
N GLU A 69 -7.54 12.87 -8.17
CA GLU A 69 -6.38 12.06 -8.52
C GLU A 69 -5.86 11.38 -7.25
N VAL A 70 -5.69 10.05 -7.30
CA VAL A 70 -5.02 9.33 -6.23
C VAL A 70 -3.51 9.47 -6.37
N TYR A 71 -2.89 9.87 -5.28
CA TYR A 71 -1.46 9.95 -5.10
C TYR A 71 -0.90 8.60 -4.66
N ASN A 72 0.18 8.20 -5.32
CA ASN A 72 0.94 7.02 -4.95
C ASN A 72 2.37 7.42 -4.59
N ALA A 73 2.67 7.45 -3.29
CA ALA A 73 4.00 7.81 -2.80
C ALA A 73 5.08 6.77 -3.22
N LEU A 74 4.66 5.58 -3.66
CA LEU A 74 5.55 4.54 -4.15
C LEU A 74 5.80 4.60 -5.66
N ALA A 75 5.06 5.42 -6.42
CA ALA A 75 5.20 5.47 -7.88
C ALA A 75 6.59 5.95 -8.34
N GLY A 76 7.24 6.83 -7.56
CA GLY A 76 8.62 7.26 -7.78
C GLY A 76 9.67 6.29 -7.24
N SER A 77 9.25 5.28 -6.48
CA SER A 77 10.13 4.33 -5.81
C SER A 77 10.41 3.13 -6.73
N ARG A 78 11.67 2.68 -6.76
CA ARG A 78 12.09 1.48 -7.51
C ARG A 78 12.07 0.27 -6.60
N LEU A 79 10.93 0.01 -5.99
CA LEU A 79 10.74 -1.11 -5.08
C LEU A 79 10.23 -2.33 -5.85
N LYS A 80 10.67 -3.50 -5.43
CA LYS A 80 10.26 -4.77 -5.97
C LYS A 80 9.85 -5.69 -4.83
N PHE A 81 8.68 -6.28 -4.95
CA PHE A 81 8.24 -7.35 -4.07
C PHE A 81 9.16 -8.57 -4.25
N LEU A 82 9.77 -9.03 -3.16
CA LEU A 82 10.59 -10.24 -3.14
C LEU A 82 9.75 -11.44 -2.72
N SER A 83 9.14 -11.34 -1.54
CA SER A 83 8.38 -12.42 -0.94
C SER A 83 7.49 -11.86 0.14
N GLY A 84 6.40 -12.56 0.43
CA GLY A 84 5.55 -12.24 1.57
C GLY A 84 5.06 -13.53 2.21
N THR A 85 4.96 -13.52 3.52
CA THR A 85 4.53 -14.66 4.33
C THR A 85 3.44 -14.16 5.26
N PHE A 86 2.40 -14.98 5.42
CA PHE A 86 1.32 -14.71 6.34
C PHE A 86 1.23 -15.84 7.36
N ASP A 87 1.27 -15.49 8.64
CA ASP A 87 1.25 -16.44 9.75
C ASP A 87 -0.16 -16.63 10.34
N GLY A 88 -1.20 -16.08 9.71
CA GLY A 88 -2.58 -16.14 10.20
C GLY A 88 -3.02 -14.91 10.99
N THR A 89 -2.08 -14.15 11.56
CA THR A 89 -2.37 -12.89 12.28
C THR A 89 -1.57 -11.71 11.77
N THR A 90 -0.33 -11.98 11.36
CA THR A 90 0.64 -10.98 10.92
C THR A 90 1.14 -11.36 9.54
N VAL A 91 1.17 -10.39 8.63
CA VAL A 91 1.78 -10.55 7.31
C VAL A 91 3.16 -9.91 7.31
N THR A 92 4.18 -10.64 6.90
CA THR A 92 5.53 -10.15 6.75
C THR A 92 5.86 -10.03 5.27
N VAL A 93 6.23 -8.84 4.83
CA VAL A 93 6.51 -8.51 3.43
C VAL A 93 7.96 -8.10 3.28
N TYR A 94 8.64 -8.70 2.31
CA TYR A 94 10.02 -8.38 1.95
C TYR A 94 10.03 -7.68 0.59
N LEU A 95 10.58 -6.48 0.58
CA LEU A 95 10.79 -5.63 -0.58
C LEU A 95 12.29 -5.39 -0.75
N ALA A 96 12.71 -5.17 -1.98
CA ALA A 96 14.06 -4.71 -2.29
C ALA A 96 14.01 -3.57 -3.29
N GLY A 97 14.98 -2.66 -3.19
CA GLY A 97 15.08 -1.52 -4.09
C GLY A 97 15.34 -0.21 -3.38
N ALA A 98 15.02 0.89 -4.06
CA ALA A 98 15.21 2.24 -3.53
C ALA A 98 13.85 2.91 -3.36
N LEU A 99 13.60 3.40 -2.16
CA LEU A 99 12.44 4.20 -1.85
C LEU A 99 12.77 5.66 -2.17
N SER A 100 11.87 6.34 -2.88
CA SER A 100 12.04 7.75 -3.24
C SER A 100 10.94 8.53 -2.54
N LEU A 101 11.31 9.26 -1.49
CA LEU A 101 10.39 10.16 -0.79
C LEU A 101 10.55 11.58 -1.33
N GLY A 102 9.44 12.23 -1.65
CA GLY A 102 9.41 13.63 -2.09
C GLY A 102 9.40 14.64 -0.94
N GLY A 103 9.16 14.18 0.30
CA GLY A 103 9.23 14.99 1.51
C GLY A 103 8.70 14.29 2.75
N THR A 104 8.63 15.02 3.88
CA THR A 104 8.18 14.50 5.18
C THR A 104 6.76 13.92 5.15
N CYS A 105 5.91 14.38 4.22
CA CYS A 105 4.56 13.85 4.06
C CYS A 105 4.53 12.48 3.38
N ASP A 106 5.55 12.14 2.58
CA ASP A 106 5.59 10.84 1.90
C ASP A 106 5.95 9.70 2.84
N VAL A 107 6.69 9.98 3.92
CA VAL A 107 7.00 9.00 4.97
C VAL A 107 5.74 8.30 5.50
N PRO A 108 4.77 9.01 6.12
CA PRO A 108 3.55 8.38 6.61
C PRO A 108 2.64 7.87 5.49
N ARG A 109 2.74 8.41 4.26
CA ARG A 109 1.96 7.95 3.09
C ARG A 109 2.37 6.56 2.65
N VAL A 110 3.67 6.38 2.42
CA VAL A 110 4.26 5.09 2.07
C VAL A 110 3.96 4.05 3.15
N GLU A 111 4.16 4.41 4.42
CA GLU A 111 3.90 3.50 5.53
C GLU A 111 2.44 3.06 5.59
N ALA A 112 1.50 4.00 5.52
CA ALA A 112 0.07 3.70 5.55
C ALA A 112 -0.38 2.87 4.35
N GLN A 113 0.07 3.22 3.13
CA GLN A 113 -0.27 2.48 1.92
C GLN A 113 0.23 1.05 1.96
N LEU A 114 1.52 0.83 2.28
CA LEU A 114 2.10 -0.51 2.34
C LEU A 114 1.43 -1.36 3.43
N THR A 115 1.25 -0.80 4.62
CA THR A 115 0.67 -1.52 5.77
C THR A 115 -0.77 -1.91 5.51
N GLN A 116 -1.59 -0.98 5.03
CA GLN A 116 -3.01 -1.25 4.76
C GLN A 116 -3.20 -2.18 3.56
N THR A 117 -2.40 -2.02 2.50
CA THR A 117 -2.43 -2.94 1.37
C THR A 117 -2.05 -4.35 1.78
N ALA A 118 -1.00 -4.52 2.60
CA ALA A 118 -0.61 -5.84 3.09
C ALA A 118 -1.69 -6.49 3.96
N VAL A 119 -2.24 -5.73 4.90
CA VAL A 119 -3.33 -6.20 5.77
C VAL A 119 -4.55 -6.60 4.95
N ALA A 120 -4.99 -5.76 4.01
CA ALA A 120 -6.18 -6.04 3.21
C ALA A 120 -5.97 -7.16 2.19
N ALA A 121 -4.75 -7.34 1.68
CA ALA A 121 -4.45 -8.40 0.71
C ALA A 121 -4.69 -9.80 1.29
N VAL A 122 -4.33 -10.05 2.54
CA VAL A 122 -4.45 -11.38 3.17
C VAL A 122 -5.41 -11.42 4.37
N GLY A 123 -6.05 -10.29 4.70
CA GLY A 123 -6.90 -10.16 5.87
C GLY A 123 -6.14 -10.25 7.22
N ALA A 124 -4.87 -9.80 7.25
CA ALA A 124 -4.07 -9.81 8.49
C ALA A 124 -4.54 -8.76 9.50
N ILE A 125 -4.18 -8.91 10.77
CA ILE A 125 -4.40 -7.87 11.80
C ILE A 125 -3.23 -6.88 11.81
N ARG A 126 -2.05 -7.34 11.41
CA ARG A 126 -0.81 -6.56 11.42
C ARG A 126 0.01 -6.85 10.16
N ALA A 127 0.74 -5.84 9.69
CA ALA A 127 1.74 -5.99 8.64
C ALA A 127 3.11 -5.55 9.13
N ASP A 128 4.11 -6.37 8.85
CA ASP A 128 5.53 -6.12 9.05
C ASP A 128 6.19 -6.02 7.67
N ILE A 129 6.77 -4.87 7.36
CA ILE A 129 7.34 -4.61 6.04
C ILE A 129 8.84 -4.41 6.20
N TYR A 130 9.62 -5.10 5.39
CA TYR A 130 11.07 -5.05 5.34
C TYR A 130 11.51 -4.58 3.96
N ILE A 131 12.40 -3.60 3.90
CA ILE A 131 12.99 -3.08 2.66
C ILE A 131 14.49 -3.29 2.73
N ASN A 132 15.07 -4.02 1.77
CA ASN A 132 16.48 -4.41 1.76
C ASN A 132 16.93 -5.14 3.05
N GLY A 133 16.00 -5.84 3.71
CA GLY A 133 16.26 -6.55 4.97
C GLY A 133 16.18 -5.69 6.23
N GLU A 134 15.86 -4.40 6.11
CA GLU A 134 15.69 -3.48 7.23
C GLU A 134 14.18 -3.15 7.40
N PRO A 135 13.65 -3.05 8.64
CA PRO A 135 12.24 -2.74 8.84
C PRO A 135 11.89 -1.37 8.27
N LEU A 136 10.70 -1.25 7.67
CA LEU A 136 10.23 -0.03 6.99
C LEU A 136 10.38 1.22 7.88
N THR A 137 9.98 1.14 9.15
CA THR A 137 10.09 2.24 10.11
C THR A 137 11.52 2.76 10.25
N GLU A 138 12.53 1.90 10.14
CA GLU A 138 13.94 2.28 10.24
C GLU A 138 14.44 2.92 8.93
N VAL A 139 14.03 2.37 7.79
CA VAL A 139 14.30 2.96 6.47
C VAL A 139 13.71 4.37 6.38
N LEU A 140 12.47 4.54 6.82
CA LEU A 140 11.79 5.84 6.89
C LEU A 140 12.41 6.81 7.90
N ARG A 141 13.14 6.31 8.92
CA ARG A 141 13.88 7.15 9.85
C ARG A 141 15.19 7.66 9.28
N ARG A 142 15.85 6.88 8.42
CA ARG A 142 17.12 7.28 7.78
C ARG A 142 16.95 8.35 6.71
N ASP A 143 15.76 8.43 6.13
CA ASP A 143 15.42 9.39 5.07
C ASP A 143 14.80 10.70 5.62
N GLN A 144 14.82 10.91 6.94
CA GLN A 144 14.31 12.11 7.65
C GLN A 144 15.39 13.11 8.04
#